data_AF-A0A1X0E4Q1-F1
#
_entry.id   AF-A0A1X0E4Q1-F1
#
_cell.length_a   1.000
_cell.length_b   1.000
_cell.length_c   1.000
_cell.angle_alpha   90.00
_cell.angle_beta   90.00
_cell.angle_gamma   90.00
#
_symmetry.space_group_name_H-M   'P 1'
#
loop_
_entity.id
_entity.type
_entity.pdbx_description
1 polymer ?
#
loop_
_entity_poly.entity_id
_entity_poly.type
_entity_poly.pdbx_seq_one_letter_code
_entity_poly.pdbx_strand_id
1 'polypeptide(L)'
;MTTTKQFLCGATVAGLVAGTGAAVGPQAGLSTLSAEWMLAAEHVLLLGTDGTNLDKILEYASGDDSGFTMLMDRGITAATSIIGHQTMSTPSWSTILTGVWDDKHGVVSNIYRPEPYTTWPSVFNLIEYHKPEIDTTVISGRGLFTEMASTGGYPADHIVGISGGSTSAEMDALVTDETVARILATANNPDLSTFMFAYQSQVDHAGHSFGGGSQEYAQAVINVGANFKQILEAVAQAEAATGDRWTIIAVTDHGHQQNPDLPGFSLGHGFQSPNETSSFIMFSLAGNEAQAGAQNLAYRTVDITPTILQVFGIPMRSDFDGVPMQTDPELLNSVVFPVDLKQSLTEAIDSFGYPNIGTEIMLGLRALAGGAGYMLQSYVLNPIDNYLQSIINQDIFLISGLAEGAQWALRTVGGVAVDVVAELGRAVGYLTGAGVIAPNDAPLPLPGGAEFTGSLEALLADHAVVAPDLADSDLPQLDVDTLVG
;
A
#
# COMPACT_ATOMS: atom_id res chain seq x y z
N MET A 1 -24.71 18.94 -37.07
CA MET A 1 -23.63 18.28 -37.85
C MET A 1 -22.91 17.36 -36.88
N THR A 2 -23.49 16.17 -36.71
CA THR A 2 -22.85 14.86 -36.96
C THR A 2 -21.79 14.49 -35.94
N THR A 3 -22.27 13.99 -34.80
CA THR A 3 -21.53 13.11 -33.89
C THR A 3 -21.45 11.72 -34.52
N THR A 4 -20.24 11.30 -34.86
CA THR A 4 -19.94 9.97 -35.40
C THR A 4 -19.92 8.97 -34.26
N LYS A 5 -20.92 8.09 -34.18
CA LYS A 5 -20.90 6.92 -33.30
C LYS A 5 -19.90 5.91 -33.85
N GLN A 6 -18.87 5.57 -33.06
CA GLN A 6 -18.03 4.41 -33.33
C GLN A 6 -18.85 3.13 -33.05
N PHE A 7 -19.00 2.31 -34.08
CA PHE A 7 -19.45 0.92 -33.95
C PHE A 7 -18.21 0.07 -33.63
N LEU A 8 -18.23 -0.68 -32.52
CA LEU A 8 -17.29 -1.78 -32.31
C LEU A 8 -17.99 -3.11 -32.58
N CYS A 9 -17.45 -3.85 -33.56
CA CYS A 9 -17.89 -5.17 -33.97
C CYS A 9 -17.50 -6.22 -32.94
N GLY A 10 -18.46 -6.75 -32.18
CA GLY A 10 -18.34 -8.05 -31.51
C GLY A 10 -18.92 -9.15 -32.39
N ALA A 11 -18.08 -9.89 -33.10
CA ALA A 11 -18.50 -11.08 -33.85
C ALA A 11 -18.68 -12.26 -32.88
N THR A 12 -19.93 -12.61 -32.56
CA THR A 12 -20.28 -13.87 -31.90
C THR A 12 -20.31 -14.99 -32.94
N VAL A 13 -19.34 -15.91 -32.90
CA VAL A 13 -19.40 -17.17 -33.65
C VAL A 13 -20.12 -18.21 -32.78
N ALA A 14 -21.43 -18.36 -32.98
CA ALA A 14 -22.19 -19.48 -32.43
C ALA A 14 -22.11 -20.68 -33.41
N GLY A 15 -21.31 -21.69 -33.07
CA GLY A 15 -21.32 -22.97 -33.76
C GLY A 15 -22.53 -23.80 -33.31
N LEU A 16 -23.50 -24.01 -34.19
CA LEU A 16 -24.57 -24.98 -33.98
C LEU A 16 -24.03 -26.41 -34.17
N VAL A 17 -24.05 -27.23 -33.13
CA VAL A 17 -24.03 -28.70 -33.25
C VAL A 17 -25.37 -29.21 -32.72
N ALA A 18 -26.22 -29.69 -33.63
CA ALA A 18 -27.44 -30.39 -33.29
C ALA A 18 -27.10 -31.85 -32.93
N GLY A 19 -27.30 -32.21 -31.67
CA GLY A 19 -27.17 -33.58 -31.16
C GLY A 19 -28.21 -33.82 -30.07
N THR A 20 -29.10 -34.77 -30.32
CA THR A 20 -30.29 -35.10 -29.52
C THR A 20 -29.97 -35.75 -28.17
N GLY A 21 -30.62 -35.27 -27.10
CA GLY A 21 -31.12 -36.12 -26.01
C GLY A 21 -30.41 -36.03 -24.65
N ALA A 22 -31.01 -35.28 -23.72
CA ALA A 22 -31.36 -35.69 -22.35
C ALA A 22 -31.88 -34.46 -21.59
N ALA A 23 -33.02 -34.60 -20.91
CA ALA A 23 -33.63 -33.53 -20.13
C ALA A 23 -32.76 -33.19 -18.90
N VAL A 24 -32.21 -31.98 -18.89
CA VAL A 24 -31.66 -31.33 -17.70
C VAL A 24 -32.57 -30.12 -17.47
N GLY A 25 -33.09 -29.97 -16.24
CA GLY A 25 -33.91 -28.82 -15.86
C GLY A 25 -33.18 -27.51 -16.18
N PRO A 26 -33.90 -26.39 -16.37
CA PRO A 26 -33.25 -25.13 -16.72
C PRO A 26 -32.26 -24.79 -15.62
N GLN A 27 -30.96 -24.91 -15.90
CA GLN A 27 -29.96 -24.10 -15.20
C GLN A 27 -30.45 -22.67 -15.37
N ALA A 28 -30.68 -21.98 -14.26
CA ALA A 28 -30.87 -20.55 -14.26
C ALA A 28 -29.66 -19.95 -14.99
N GLY A 29 -29.87 -19.57 -16.24
CA GLY A 29 -28.84 -19.04 -17.10
C GLY A 29 -28.34 -17.71 -16.52
N LEU A 30 -27.04 -17.48 -16.69
CA LEU A 30 -26.37 -16.18 -16.58
C LEU A 30 -26.98 -15.16 -17.56
N SER A 31 -28.24 -14.79 -17.36
CA SER A 31 -28.98 -13.90 -18.26
C SER A 31 -29.74 -12.87 -17.44
N THR A 32 -29.00 -11.85 -17.01
CA THR A 32 -29.41 -10.45 -16.72
C THR A 32 -28.22 -9.65 -16.16
N LEU A 33 -27.19 -10.32 -15.63
CA LEU A 33 -25.93 -9.74 -15.14
C LEU A 33 -24.95 -9.32 -16.26
N SER A 34 -25.37 -8.70 -17.37
CA SER A 34 -24.43 -8.47 -18.50
C SER A 34 -24.50 -7.10 -19.19
N ALA A 35 -24.97 -6.06 -18.50
CA ALA A 35 -24.83 -4.68 -18.99
C ALA A 35 -24.69 -3.65 -17.86
N GLU A 36 -25.35 -3.84 -16.71
CA GLU A 36 -25.32 -2.88 -15.59
C GLU A 36 -23.98 -2.88 -14.85
N TRP A 37 -23.34 -4.03 -14.62
CA TRP A 37 -21.99 -4.09 -14.01
C TRP A 37 -20.89 -3.53 -14.92
N MET A 38 -21.09 -3.56 -16.24
CA MET A 38 -20.15 -2.98 -17.23
C MET A 38 -20.23 -1.45 -17.27
N LEU A 39 -21.22 -0.84 -16.60
CA LEU A 39 -21.47 0.60 -16.53
C LEU A 39 -21.33 1.15 -15.10
N ALA A 40 -21.23 0.29 -14.08
CA ALA A 40 -21.08 0.71 -12.69
C ALA A 40 -19.64 1.16 -12.42
N ALA A 41 -19.48 2.21 -11.62
CA ALA A 41 -18.17 2.62 -11.14
C ALA A 41 -17.58 1.52 -10.23
N GLU A 42 -16.30 1.24 -10.41
CA GLU A 42 -15.56 0.34 -9.54
C GLU A 42 -14.91 1.18 -8.42
N HIS A 43 -15.36 0.96 -7.19
CA HIS A 43 -14.77 1.63 -6.02
C HIS A 43 -13.99 0.62 -5.18
N VAL A 44 -12.73 0.95 -4.90
CA VAL A 44 -11.85 0.17 -4.02
C VAL A 44 -11.38 1.04 -2.87
N LEU A 45 -11.65 0.61 -1.64
CA LEU A 45 -11.23 1.25 -0.40
C LEU A 45 -10.24 0.36 0.35
N LEU A 46 -9.01 0.83 0.51
CA LEU A 46 -8.00 0.24 1.39
C LEU A 46 -7.99 1.00 2.72
N LEU A 47 -8.33 0.31 3.80
CA LEU A 47 -8.29 0.81 5.17
C LEU A 47 -7.08 0.24 5.89
N GLY A 48 -6.13 1.10 6.21
CA GLY A 48 -4.96 0.73 7.01
C GLY A 48 -5.14 1.08 8.48
N THR A 49 -4.74 0.17 9.35
CA THR A 49 -4.56 0.45 10.78
C THR A 49 -3.17 -0.05 11.20
N ASP A 50 -2.33 0.83 11.74
CA ASP A 50 -0.94 0.49 12.07
C ASP A 50 -0.86 -0.37 13.34
N GLY A 51 -0.02 -1.40 13.31
CA GLY A 51 0.37 -2.16 14.50
C GLY A 51 -0.79 -2.78 15.28
N THR A 52 -1.90 -3.15 14.63
CA THR A 52 -3.15 -3.58 15.27
C THR A 52 -3.28 -5.11 15.33
N ASN A 53 -3.22 -5.70 16.52
CA ASN A 53 -3.40 -7.13 16.67
C ASN A 53 -4.88 -7.57 16.55
N LEU A 54 -5.13 -8.61 15.76
CA LEU A 54 -6.48 -9.14 15.54
C LEU A 54 -7.11 -9.72 16.82
N ASP A 55 -6.32 -10.31 17.73
CA ASP A 55 -6.83 -10.80 19.02
C ASP A 55 -7.49 -9.67 19.83
N LYS A 56 -6.93 -8.45 19.78
CA LYS A 56 -7.48 -7.26 20.46
C LYS A 56 -8.73 -6.73 19.80
N ILE A 57 -8.84 -6.83 18.47
CA ILE A 57 -10.10 -6.55 17.77
C ILE A 57 -11.18 -7.53 18.24
N LEU A 58 -10.87 -8.83 18.25
CA LEU A 58 -11.80 -9.87 18.69
C LEU A 58 -12.19 -9.73 20.16
N GLU A 59 -11.28 -9.25 21.01
CA GLU A 59 -11.52 -9.05 22.44
C GLU A 59 -12.34 -7.78 22.75
N TYR A 60 -12.00 -6.65 22.13
CA TYR A 60 -12.49 -5.33 22.55
C TYR A 60 -13.40 -4.63 21.54
N ALA A 61 -13.32 -4.98 20.26
CA ALA A 61 -14.03 -4.30 19.17
C ALA A 61 -14.92 -5.26 18.35
N SER A 62 -15.56 -6.23 19.00
CA SER A 62 -16.43 -7.24 18.39
C SER A 62 -17.94 -6.99 18.58
N GLY A 63 -18.36 -5.71 18.68
CA GLY A 63 -19.76 -5.31 18.83
C GLY A 63 -20.28 -4.48 17.65
N ASP A 64 -21.56 -4.10 17.71
CA ASP A 64 -22.28 -3.35 16.66
C ASP A 64 -21.73 -1.92 16.41
N ASP A 65 -20.89 -1.42 17.32
CA ASP A 65 -20.23 -0.11 17.21
C ASP A 65 -18.85 -0.18 16.54
N SER A 66 -18.48 -1.33 15.98
CA SER A 66 -17.18 -1.56 15.35
C SER A 66 -17.29 -1.84 13.86
N GLY A 67 -16.59 -1.04 13.06
CA GLY A 67 -16.42 -1.26 11.63
C GLY A 67 -15.64 -2.54 11.32
N PHE A 68 -14.81 -3.03 12.24
CA PHE A 68 -14.21 -4.36 12.12
C PHE A 68 -15.28 -5.45 12.11
N THR A 69 -16.25 -5.40 13.05
CA THR A 69 -17.39 -6.32 13.05
C THR A 69 -18.17 -6.22 11.75
N MET A 70 -18.48 -5.01 11.30
CA MET A 70 -19.19 -4.80 10.03
C MET A 70 -18.46 -5.45 8.85
N LEU A 71 -17.13 -5.37 8.79
CA LEU A 71 -16.31 -6.00 7.76
C LEU A 71 -16.28 -7.52 7.86
N MET A 72 -16.11 -8.07 9.07
CA MET A 72 -16.17 -9.51 9.31
C MET A 72 -17.54 -10.08 8.90
N ASP A 73 -18.63 -9.38 9.22
CA ASP A 73 -20.00 -9.80 8.93
C ASP A 73 -20.35 -9.72 7.44
N ARG A 74 -19.73 -8.82 6.66
CA ARG A 74 -20.02 -8.65 5.22
C ARG A 74 -18.98 -9.27 4.28
N GLY A 75 -17.91 -9.85 4.81
CA GLY A 75 -16.76 -10.27 4.02
C GLY A 75 -16.05 -11.51 4.55
N ILE A 76 -14.84 -11.72 4.05
CA ILE A 76 -13.92 -12.78 4.45
C ILE A 76 -12.86 -12.19 5.37
N THR A 77 -12.57 -12.87 6.49
CA THR A 77 -11.49 -12.48 7.39
C THR A 77 -10.36 -13.49 7.37
N ALA A 78 -9.13 -13.03 7.27
CA ALA A 78 -7.94 -13.85 7.41
C ALA A 78 -7.13 -13.36 8.62
N ALA A 79 -6.87 -14.26 9.57
CA ALA A 79 -5.76 -14.09 10.49
C ALA A 79 -4.49 -14.42 9.70
N THR A 80 -3.62 -13.42 9.50
CA THR A 80 -2.40 -13.59 8.70
C THR A 80 -1.16 -13.44 9.56
N SER A 81 -0.03 -13.89 9.04
CA SER A 81 1.26 -13.69 9.68
C SER A 81 2.30 -13.27 8.67
N ILE A 82 3.15 -12.33 9.07
CA ILE A 82 4.31 -11.86 8.32
C ILE A 82 5.62 -12.44 8.89
N ILE A 83 5.58 -13.63 9.48
CA ILE A 83 6.78 -14.38 9.89
C ILE A 83 7.74 -14.47 8.71
N GLY A 84 9.00 -14.08 8.93
CA GLY A 84 10.03 -14.06 7.88
C GLY A 84 10.15 -12.72 7.16
N HIS A 85 9.29 -11.75 7.45
CA HIS A 85 9.33 -10.37 6.97
C HIS A 85 9.52 -9.39 8.14
N GLN A 86 10.04 -8.20 7.87
CA GLN A 86 10.23 -7.19 8.92
C GLN A 86 8.88 -6.68 9.45
N THR A 87 8.75 -6.64 10.78
CA THR A 87 7.59 -6.06 11.47
C THR A 87 7.84 -4.57 11.72
N MET A 88 8.11 -3.80 10.67
CA MET A 88 8.24 -2.35 10.74
C MET A 88 7.32 -1.73 9.70
N SER A 89 6.72 -0.59 10.04
CA SER A 89 5.65 -0.03 9.23
C SER A 89 6.06 0.23 7.79
N THR A 90 7.20 0.89 7.54
CA THR A 90 7.58 1.28 6.17
C THR A 90 7.91 0.07 5.27
N PRO A 91 8.69 -0.94 5.72
CA PRO A 91 8.80 -2.22 5.02
C PRO A 91 7.46 -2.90 4.73
N SER A 92 6.62 -3.10 5.75
CA SER A 92 5.33 -3.79 5.61
C SER A 92 4.36 -3.06 4.67
N TRP A 93 4.24 -1.73 4.80
CA TRP A 93 3.41 -0.93 3.91
C TRP A 93 3.96 -0.88 2.48
N SER A 94 5.29 -0.94 2.31
CA SER A 94 5.88 -1.08 0.98
C SER A 94 5.46 -2.39 0.35
N THR A 95 5.46 -3.49 1.10
CA THR A 95 4.94 -4.78 0.62
C THR A 95 3.47 -4.68 0.22
N ILE A 96 2.61 -4.12 1.09
CA ILE A 96 1.17 -3.99 0.83
C ILE A 96 0.90 -3.17 -0.44
N LEU A 97 1.61 -2.05 -0.61
CA LEU A 97 1.39 -1.08 -1.69
C LEU A 97 2.17 -1.38 -2.98
N THR A 98 3.07 -2.37 -3.00
CA THR A 98 3.82 -2.75 -4.21
C THR A 98 3.58 -4.20 -4.65
N GLY A 99 3.04 -5.06 -3.79
CA GLY A 99 2.77 -6.47 -4.11
C GLY A 99 4.01 -7.37 -4.14
N VAL A 100 5.13 -6.93 -3.54
CA VAL A 100 6.38 -7.70 -3.41
C VAL A 100 6.93 -7.65 -1.99
N TRP A 101 7.71 -8.65 -1.58
CA TRP A 101 8.34 -8.67 -0.26
C TRP A 101 9.61 -7.82 -0.16
N ASP A 102 10.17 -7.71 1.05
CA ASP A 102 11.36 -6.90 1.34
C ASP A 102 12.65 -7.43 0.73
N ASP A 103 12.71 -8.71 0.37
CA ASP A 103 13.80 -9.28 -0.45
C ASP A 103 13.84 -8.74 -1.89
N LYS A 104 12.74 -8.14 -2.37
CA LYS A 104 12.63 -7.40 -3.62
C LYS A 104 12.70 -5.88 -3.44
N HIS A 105 11.78 -5.28 -2.67
CA HIS A 105 11.73 -3.82 -2.58
C HIS A 105 12.89 -3.22 -1.75
N GLY A 106 13.55 -4.01 -0.89
CA GLY A 106 14.76 -3.58 -0.19
C GLY A 106 14.57 -2.42 0.78
N VAL A 107 13.33 -2.19 1.25
CA VAL A 107 13.01 -1.19 2.26
C VAL A 107 13.22 -1.83 3.61
N VAL A 108 14.08 -1.24 4.44
CA VAL A 108 14.50 -1.83 5.72
C VAL A 108 14.44 -0.86 6.90
N SER A 109 13.89 0.33 6.70
CA SER A 109 13.86 1.40 7.69
C SER A 109 12.58 2.20 7.57
N ASN A 110 12.20 2.88 8.65
CA ASN A 110 11.13 3.87 8.65
C ASN A 110 11.55 5.25 8.14
N ILE A 111 12.83 5.42 7.79
CA ILE A 111 13.28 6.59 7.02
C ILE A 111 12.89 6.38 5.55
N TYR A 112 12.03 7.28 5.06
CA TYR A 112 11.56 7.24 3.68
C TYR A 112 12.70 7.46 2.68
N ARG A 113 12.60 6.78 1.52
CA ARG A 113 13.42 7.05 0.34
C ARG A 113 12.67 6.64 -0.94
N PRO A 114 12.83 7.36 -2.06
CA PRO A 114 12.01 7.16 -3.25
C PRO A 114 12.47 6.02 -4.18
N GLU A 115 13.74 5.63 -4.16
CA GLU A 115 14.34 4.74 -5.17
C GLU A 115 13.68 3.36 -5.28
N PRO A 116 13.30 2.68 -4.16
CA PRO A 116 12.56 1.42 -4.21
C PRO A 116 11.29 1.50 -5.04
N TYR A 117 10.55 2.60 -4.92
CA TYR A 117 9.25 2.77 -5.57
C TYR A 117 9.35 3.16 -7.06
N THR A 118 10.55 3.54 -7.51
CA THR A 118 10.85 3.65 -8.95
C THR A 118 11.08 2.27 -9.56
N THR A 119 11.73 1.37 -8.81
CA THR A 119 12.02 -0.01 -9.25
C THR A 119 10.76 -0.90 -9.14
N TRP A 120 10.02 -0.73 -8.05
CA TRP A 120 8.81 -1.46 -7.70
C TRP A 120 7.66 -0.45 -7.58
N PRO A 121 6.95 -0.15 -8.68
CA PRO A 121 5.92 0.88 -8.68
C PRO A 121 4.83 0.54 -7.67
N SER A 122 4.36 1.57 -6.96
CA SER A 122 3.22 1.41 -6.06
C SER A 122 1.93 1.14 -6.83
N VAL A 123 0.90 0.66 -6.13
CA VAL A 123 -0.45 0.47 -6.66
C VAL A 123 -1.00 1.76 -7.29
N PHE A 124 -0.67 2.93 -6.72
CA PHE A 124 -1.01 4.23 -7.30
C PHE A 124 -0.39 4.39 -8.69
N ASN A 125 0.93 4.20 -8.82
CA ASN A 125 1.61 4.32 -10.10
C ASN A 125 1.06 3.34 -11.15
N LEU A 126 0.73 2.11 -10.73
CA LEU A 126 0.19 1.09 -11.61
C LEU A 126 -1.22 1.43 -12.08
N ILE A 127 -2.08 1.97 -11.21
CA ILE A 127 -3.43 2.45 -11.58
C ILE A 127 -3.32 3.64 -12.53
N GLU A 128 -2.60 4.68 -12.12
CA GLU A 128 -2.43 5.93 -12.89
C GLU A 128 -1.80 5.69 -14.26
N TYR A 129 -0.89 4.72 -14.39
CA TYR A 129 -0.31 4.38 -15.69
C TYR A 129 -1.28 3.64 -16.60
N HIS A 130 -2.00 2.64 -16.10
CA HIS A 130 -2.83 1.76 -16.91
C HIS A 130 -4.25 2.27 -17.14
N LYS A 131 -4.79 3.02 -16.17
CA LYS A 131 -6.16 3.54 -16.12
C LYS A 131 -6.19 4.91 -15.43
N PRO A 132 -5.63 5.96 -16.06
CA PRO A 132 -5.61 7.34 -15.52
C PRO A 132 -7.01 7.96 -15.37
N GLU A 133 -8.08 7.27 -15.80
CA GLU A 133 -9.46 7.66 -15.54
C GLU A 133 -9.98 7.25 -14.15
N ILE A 134 -9.27 6.38 -13.42
CA ILE A 134 -9.61 6.01 -12.04
C ILE A 134 -9.06 7.08 -11.10
N ASP A 135 -9.93 7.71 -10.31
CA ASP A 135 -9.51 8.71 -9.33
C ASP A 135 -8.80 8.04 -8.15
N THR A 136 -7.50 8.30 -8.00
CA THR A 136 -6.71 7.73 -6.91
C THR A 136 -6.47 8.73 -5.78
N THR A 137 -6.78 8.32 -4.56
CA THR A 137 -6.64 9.14 -3.36
C THR A 137 -5.83 8.42 -2.28
N VAL A 138 -4.90 9.14 -1.64
CA VAL A 138 -4.31 8.78 -0.35
C VAL A 138 -4.69 9.80 0.72
N ILE A 139 -5.06 9.33 1.90
CA ILE A 139 -5.46 10.14 3.06
C ILE A 139 -4.70 9.64 4.28
N SER A 140 -3.78 10.46 4.81
CA SER A 140 -2.99 10.05 5.96
C SER A 140 -2.50 11.22 6.80
N GLY A 141 -2.45 11.01 8.11
CA GLY A 141 -1.72 11.88 9.05
C GLY A 141 -0.21 11.66 9.06
N ARG A 142 0.29 10.63 8.34
CA ARG A 142 1.70 10.27 8.28
C ARG A 142 2.27 10.55 6.89
N GLY A 143 3.23 11.48 6.83
CA GLY A 143 3.82 11.97 5.58
C GLY A 143 4.37 10.88 4.65
N LEU A 144 4.84 9.77 5.23
CA LEU A 144 5.34 8.61 4.48
C LEU A 144 4.40 8.17 3.35
N PHE A 145 3.09 8.07 3.61
CA PHE A 145 2.14 7.56 2.62
C PHE A 145 1.87 8.58 1.52
N THR A 146 1.84 9.87 1.88
CA THR A 146 1.77 10.94 0.89
C THR A 146 3.03 10.99 0.02
N GLU A 147 4.20 10.70 0.59
CA GLU A 147 5.46 10.60 -0.15
C GLU A 147 5.47 9.39 -1.10
N MET A 148 5.05 8.20 -0.63
CA MET A 148 4.91 7.00 -1.47
C MET A 148 3.93 7.20 -2.64
N ALA A 149 2.79 7.85 -2.40
CA ALA A 149 1.80 8.14 -3.43
C ALA A 149 2.25 9.23 -4.41
N SER A 150 3.17 10.12 -3.99
CA SER A 150 3.74 11.17 -4.86
C SER A 150 4.92 10.70 -5.72
N THR A 151 5.48 9.53 -5.42
CA THR A 151 6.74 9.07 -5.99
C THR A 151 6.53 8.21 -7.21
N GLY A 152 7.44 8.35 -8.18
CA GLY A 152 7.39 7.65 -9.46
C GLY A 152 6.97 8.59 -10.59
N GLY A 153 6.66 8.01 -11.75
CA GLY A 153 6.20 8.78 -12.90
C GLY A 153 4.72 9.14 -12.83
N TYR A 154 3.94 8.41 -12.05
CA TYR A 154 2.49 8.43 -12.07
C TYR A 154 1.96 8.58 -10.63
N PRO A 155 2.03 9.79 -10.06
CA PRO A 155 1.58 10.03 -8.69
C PRO A 155 0.06 9.96 -8.59
N ALA A 156 -0.46 9.70 -7.39
CA ALA A 156 -1.89 9.71 -7.14
C ALA A 156 -2.53 11.09 -7.42
N ASP A 157 -3.77 11.11 -7.93
CA ASP A 157 -4.53 12.33 -8.21
C ASP A 157 -4.70 13.22 -6.98
N HIS A 158 -4.95 12.59 -5.83
CA HIS A 158 -5.28 13.27 -4.59
C HIS A 158 -4.40 12.79 -3.43
N ILE A 159 -3.47 13.66 -3.03
CA ILE A 159 -2.52 13.39 -1.94
C ILE A 159 -2.88 14.26 -0.75
N VAL A 160 -3.61 13.69 0.22
CA VAL A 160 -4.14 14.42 1.37
C VAL A 160 -3.34 14.13 2.64
N GLY A 161 -2.43 15.05 2.97
CA GLY A 161 -1.73 15.08 4.25
C GLY A 161 -2.57 15.73 5.33
N ILE A 162 -3.09 14.93 6.25
CA ILE A 162 -3.84 15.41 7.41
C ILE A 162 -2.87 16.01 8.43
N SER A 163 -3.26 17.15 9.01
CA SER A 163 -2.55 17.82 10.09
C SER A 163 -3.56 18.49 11.02
N GLY A 164 -3.12 18.93 12.19
CA GLY A 164 -3.94 19.70 13.13
C GLY A 164 -4.55 18.93 14.30
N GLY A 165 -4.44 17.59 14.30
CA GLY A 165 -4.70 16.79 15.51
C GLY A 165 -3.56 16.93 16.51
N SER A 166 -3.91 17.08 17.79
CA SER A 166 -2.94 17.17 18.91
C SER A 166 -2.57 15.79 19.46
N THR A 167 -3.35 14.76 19.12
CA THR A 167 -3.12 13.36 19.48
C THR A 167 -3.30 12.46 18.26
N SER A 168 -2.77 11.23 18.31
CA SER A 168 -3.00 10.25 17.24
C SER A 168 -4.49 9.94 17.04
N ALA A 169 -5.28 9.92 18.12
CA ALA A 169 -6.73 9.74 18.05
C ALA A 169 -7.44 10.88 17.29
N GLU A 170 -7.04 12.14 17.54
CA GLU A 170 -7.58 13.30 16.82
C GLU A 170 -7.15 13.32 15.35
N MET A 171 -5.91 12.92 15.05
CA MET A 171 -5.44 12.77 13.67
C MET A 171 -6.24 11.72 12.90
N ASP A 172 -6.46 10.57 13.53
CA ASP A 172 -7.24 9.45 12.98
C ASP A 172 -8.71 9.83 12.75
N ALA A 173 -9.30 10.64 13.64
CA ALA A 173 -10.63 11.22 13.44
C ALA A 173 -10.68 12.19 12.24
N LEU A 174 -9.67 13.04 12.05
CA LEU A 174 -9.59 13.92 10.88
C LEU A 174 -9.39 13.15 9.57
N VAL A 175 -8.60 12.07 9.57
CA VAL A 175 -8.51 11.14 8.44
C VAL A 175 -9.88 10.52 8.14
N THR A 176 -10.62 10.15 9.18
CA THR A 176 -11.97 9.58 9.05
C THR A 176 -12.93 10.58 8.41
N ASP A 177 -12.96 11.83 8.88
CA ASP A 177 -13.82 12.88 8.35
C ASP A 177 -13.55 13.15 6.85
N GLU A 178 -12.28 13.26 6.46
CA GLU A 178 -11.89 13.45 5.06
C GLU A 178 -12.26 12.24 4.19
N THR A 179 -12.05 11.02 4.72
CA THR A 179 -12.41 9.77 4.02
C THR A 179 -13.93 9.70 3.78
N VAL A 180 -14.73 9.99 4.80
CA VAL A 180 -16.20 10.06 4.70
C VAL A 180 -16.62 11.12 3.68
N ALA A 181 -16.03 12.32 3.73
CA ALA A 181 -16.37 13.39 2.79
C ALA A 181 -16.14 12.98 1.33
N ARG A 182 -15.03 12.29 1.04
CA ARG A 182 -14.70 11.80 -0.31
C ARG A 182 -15.59 10.66 -0.77
N ILE A 183 -15.90 9.71 0.09
CA ILE A 183 -16.84 8.63 -0.21
C ILE A 183 -18.21 9.21 -0.55
N LEU A 184 -18.72 10.16 0.24
CA LEU A 184 -20.01 10.81 -0.04
C LEU A 184 -19.96 11.68 -1.31
N ALA A 185 -18.79 12.19 -1.69
CA ALA A 185 -18.62 12.95 -2.92
C ALA A 185 -18.75 12.09 -4.18
N THR A 186 -18.43 10.78 -4.12
CA THR A 186 -18.58 9.89 -5.28
C THR A 186 -20.03 9.78 -5.75
N ALA A 187 -21.00 9.94 -4.83
CA ALA A 187 -22.42 9.95 -5.17
C ALA A 187 -22.83 11.07 -6.16
N ASN A 188 -21.99 12.10 -6.32
CA ASN A 188 -22.20 13.18 -7.28
C ASN A 188 -21.57 12.90 -8.66
N ASN A 189 -20.80 11.82 -8.80
CA ASN A 189 -20.13 11.43 -10.04
C ASN A 189 -20.18 9.89 -10.21
N PRO A 190 -21.36 9.32 -10.54
CA PRO A 190 -21.60 7.88 -10.52
C PRO A 190 -20.84 7.09 -11.60
N ASP A 191 -20.19 7.77 -12.55
CA ASP A 191 -19.38 7.13 -13.59
C ASP A 191 -17.88 7.06 -13.20
N LEU A 192 -17.50 7.59 -12.03
CA LEU A 192 -16.09 7.68 -11.60
C LEU A 192 -15.69 6.48 -10.74
N SER A 193 -14.89 5.57 -11.30
CA SER A 193 -14.17 4.56 -10.53
C SER A 193 -13.13 5.23 -9.63
N THR A 194 -12.95 4.72 -8.40
CA THR A 194 -12.03 5.32 -7.42
C THR A 194 -11.20 4.27 -6.70
N PHE A 195 -9.92 4.57 -6.46
CA PHE A 195 -9.11 3.88 -5.46
C PHE A 195 -8.77 4.83 -4.32
N MET A 196 -9.19 4.50 -3.09
CA MET A 196 -8.89 5.31 -1.90
C MET A 196 -8.10 4.49 -0.89
N PHE A 197 -7.00 5.05 -0.39
CA PHE A 197 -6.27 4.52 0.76
C PHE A 197 -6.35 5.49 1.94
N ALA A 198 -6.94 5.04 3.04
CA ALA A 198 -7.02 5.79 4.30
C ALA A 198 -6.28 5.03 5.41
N TYR A 199 -5.45 5.74 6.18
CA TYR A 199 -4.57 5.13 7.18
C TYR A 199 -4.80 5.70 8.59
N GLN A 200 -4.92 4.80 9.57
CA GLN A 200 -5.11 5.06 10.99
C GLN A 200 -3.86 4.64 11.78
N SER A 201 -3.34 5.53 12.62
CA SER A 201 -2.06 5.40 13.32
C SER A 201 -2.19 5.13 14.82
N GLN A 202 -3.38 5.32 15.39
CA GLN A 202 -3.56 5.45 16.83
C GLN A 202 -3.13 4.20 17.60
N VAL A 203 -3.41 3.01 17.07
CA VAL A 203 -3.17 1.74 17.76
C VAL A 203 -1.68 1.49 17.99
N ASP A 204 -0.86 1.60 16.94
CA ASP A 204 0.60 1.51 17.07
C ASP A 204 1.19 2.58 18.00
N HIS A 205 0.72 3.84 17.88
CA HIS A 205 1.12 4.91 18.80
C HIS A 205 0.83 4.57 20.28
N ALA A 206 -0.33 3.98 20.57
CA ALA A 206 -0.66 3.50 21.90
C ALA A 206 0.21 2.33 22.32
N GLY A 207 0.53 1.43 21.39
CA GLY A 207 1.45 0.30 21.60
C GLY A 207 2.84 0.76 22.00
N HIS A 208 3.44 1.71 21.28
CA HIS A 208 4.73 2.27 21.62
C HIS A 208 4.73 2.96 22.98
N SER A 209 3.64 3.65 23.32
CA SER A 209 3.55 4.45 24.55
C SER A 209 3.26 3.59 25.79
N PHE A 210 2.45 2.53 25.65
CA PHE A 210 1.87 1.80 26.79
C PHE A 210 1.97 0.27 26.67
N GLY A 211 2.25 -0.28 25.49
CA GLY A 211 2.29 -1.72 25.19
C GLY A 211 0.98 -2.25 24.63
N GLY A 212 1.05 -3.32 23.83
CA GLY A 212 -0.11 -3.95 23.16
C GLY A 212 -1.12 -4.62 24.10
N GLY A 213 -0.72 -4.89 25.34
CA GLY A 213 -1.58 -5.45 26.40
C GLY A 213 -2.20 -4.37 27.31
N SER A 214 -2.01 -3.09 27.01
CA SER A 214 -2.48 -1.97 27.83
C SER A 214 -3.95 -1.61 27.58
N GLN A 215 -4.55 -0.87 28.52
CA GLN A 215 -5.90 -0.33 28.35
C GLN A 215 -5.94 0.76 27.28
N GLU A 216 -4.85 1.50 27.12
CA GLU A 216 -4.68 2.55 26.12
C GLU A 216 -4.66 1.96 24.71
N TYR A 217 -3.96 0.83 24.51
CA TYR A 217 -4.00 0.09 23.25
C TYR A 217 -5.40 -0.48 22.98
N ALA A 218 -6.05 -1.08 23.98
CA ALA A 218 -7.43 -1.56 23.86
C ALA A 218 -8.40 -0.43 23.47
N GLN A 219 -8.27 0.75 24.09
CA GLN A 219 -9.08 1.92 23.76
C GLN A 219 -8.79 2.45 22.35
N ALA A 220 -7.55 2.41 21.90
CA ALA A 220 -7.19 2.77 20.53
C ALA A 220 -7.84 1.82 19.51
N VAL A 221 -7.86 0.51 19.78
CA VAL A 221 -8.54 -0.48 18.92
C VAL A 221 -10.05 -0.19 18.83
N ILE A 222 -10.69 0.15 19.95
CA ILE A 222 -12.10 0.55 19.99
C ILE A 222 -12.34 1.82 19.15
N ASN A 223 -11.47 2.83 19.28
CA ASN A 223 -11.58 4.07 18.53
C ASN A 223 -11.45 3.86 17.02
N VAL A 224 -10.45 3.09 16.57
CA VAL A 224 -10.29 2.76 15.14
C VAL A 224 -11.49 1.96 14.64
N GLY A 225 -12.03 1.04 15.44
CA GLY A 225 -13.28 0.35 15.14
C GLY A 225 -14.44 1.33 14.90
N ALA A 226 -14.61 2.35 15.75
CA ALA A 226 -15.63 3.37 15.59
C ALA A 226 -15.39 4.29 14.36
N ASN A 227 -14.13 4.57 14.03
CA ASN A 227 -13.75 5.31 12.82
C ASN A 227 -14.11 4.52 11.55
N PHE A 228 -13.74 3.23 11.51
CA PHE A 228 -14.11 2.35 10.40
C PHE A 228 -15.63 2.21 10.26
N LYS A 229 -16.38 2.17 11.37
CA LYS A 229 -17.86 2.17 11.32
C LYS A 229 -18.39 3.39 10.57
N GLN A 230 -17.93 4.60 10.92
CA GLN A 230 -18.36 5.83 10.25
C GLN A 230 -18.04 5.81 8.74
N ILE A 231 -16.86 5.32 8.37
CA ILE A 231 -16.46 5.16 6.96
C ILE A 231 -17.39 4.18 6.24
N LEU A 232 -17.69 3.03 6.84
CA LEU A 232 -18.54 2.01 6.23
C LEU A 232 -20.01 2.43 6.15
N GLU A 233 -20.50 3.25 7.08
CA GLU A 233 -21.81 3.89 7.01
C GLU A 233 -21.87 4.88 5.83
N ALA A 234 -20.80 5.65 5.59
CA ALA A 234 -20.71 6.51 4.41
C ALA A 234 -20.67 5.71 3.10
N VAL A 235 -19.96 4.58 3.07
CA VAL A 235 -19.99 3.64 1.94
C VAL A 235 -21.42 3.16 1.70
N ALA A 236 -22.11 2.68 2.73
CA ALA A 236 -23.49 2.21 2.60
C ALA A 236 -24.44 3.30 2.09
N GLN A 237 -24.21 4.55 2.50
CA GLN A 237 -24.96 5.70 2.00
C GLN A 237 -24.68 5.98 0.52
N ALA A 238 -23.41 5.91 0.08
CA ALA A 238 -23.04 6.07 -1.32
C ALA A 238 -23.61 4.94 -2.19
N GLU A 239 -23.47 3.68 -1.77
CA GLU A 239 -24.05 2.50 -2.43
C GLU A 239 -25.58 2.64 -2.57
N ALA A 240 -26.27 3.14 -1.54
CA ALA A 240 -27.72 3.37 -1.60
C ALA A 240 -28.13 4.50 -2.54
N ALA A 241 -27.25 5.49 -2.76
CA ALA A 241 -27.52 6.66 -3.59
C ALA A 241 -27.28 6.37 -5.09
N THR A 242 -26.23 5.62 -5.43
CA THR A 242 -25.82 5.38 -6.81
C THR A 242 -26.15 3.99 -7.33
N GLY A 243 -26.25 3.00 -6.44
CA GLY A 243 -26.30 1.58 -6.79
C GLY A 243 -24.93 0.95 -7.03
N ASP A 244 -23.85 1.72 -6.97
CA ASP A 244 -22.48 1.20 -7.03
C ASP A 244 -22.20 0.30 -5.83
N ARG A 245 -21.17 -0.54 -5.95
CA ARG A 245 -20.75 -1.48 -4.89
C ARG A 245 -19.27 -1.26 -4.63
N TRP A 246 -18.90 -1.28 -3.36
CA TRP A 246 -17.52 -1.03 -2.94
C TRP A 246 -16.80 -2.34 -2.60
N THR A 247 -15.60 -2.50 -3.14
CA THR A 247 -14.63 -3.47 -2.65
C THR A 247 -13.82 -2.84 -1.53
N ILE A 248 -13.77 -3.48 -0.37
CA ILE A 248 -13.14 -2.93 0.84
C ILE A 248 -12.12 -3.93 1.37
N ILE A 249 -10.91 -3.46 1.62
CA ILE A 249 -9.83 -4.23 2.22
C ILE A 249 -9.40 -3.48 3.48
N ALA A 250 -9.52 -4.10 4.66
CA ALA A 250 -8.88 -3.60 5.87
C ALA A 250 -7.68 -4.48 6.25
N VAL A 251 -6.56 -3.85 6.57
CA VAL A 251 -5.29 -4.53 6.84
C VAL A 251 -4.50 -3.81 7.94
N THR A 252 -3.72 -4.60 8.68
CA THR A 252 -2.61 -4.11 9.51
C THR A 252 -1.27 -4.54 8.92
N ASP A 253 -0.27 -3.70 9.04
CA ASP A 253 1.08 -3.91 8.54
C ASP A 253 1.92 -4.84 9.41
N HIS A 254 1.71 -4.79 10.72
CA HIS A 254 2.25 -5.70 11.72
C HIS A 254 1.36 -5.73 12.97
N GLY A 255 1.77 -6.46 14.00
CA GLY A 255 1.20 -6.41 15.33
C GLY A 255 2.17 -5.80 16.34
N HIS A 256 1.87 -5.93 17.63
CA HIS A 256 2.62 -5.28 18.69
C HIS A 256 2.81 -6.20 19.91
N GLN A 257 3.97 -6.15 20.56
CA GLN A 257 4.25 -6.87 21.81
C GLN A 257 3.30 -6.42 22.93
N GLN A 258 2.84 -7.37 23.74
CA GLN A 258 1.90 -7.12 24.84
C GLN A 258 2.51 -6.24 25.94
N ASN A 259 3.70 -6.62 26.42
CA ASN A 259 4.43 -5.90 27.46
C ASN A 259 5.80 -5.52 26.91
N PRO A 260 6.03 -4.25 26.53
CA PRO A 260 7.35 -3.85 26.10
C PRO A 260 8.30 -3.80 27.30
N ASP A 261 9.48 -4.39 27.14
CA ASP A 261 10.47 -4.54 28.22
C ASP A 261 11.00 -3.20 28.76
N LEU A 262 10.77 -2.08 28.07
CA LEU A 262 11.19 -0.74 28.46
C LEU A 262 10.07 0.31 28.21
N PRO A 263 9.36 0.77 29.26
CA PRO A 263 8.39 1.84 29.15
C PRO A 263 9.05 3.13 28.62
N GLY A 264 8.55 3.69 27.53
CA GLY A 264 9.10 4.88 26.87
C GLY A 264 10.33 4.63 25.96
N PHE A 265 10.73 3.37 25.80
CA PHE A 265 11.75 2.92 24.82
C PHE A 265 11.31 1.62 24.13
N SER A 266 9.99 1.40 24.06
CA SER A 266 9.37 0.27 23.41
C SER A 266 9.60 0.39 21.91
N LEU A 267 10.48 -0.45 21.34
CA LEU A 267 10.39 -0.73 19.91
C LEU A 267 9.03 -1.33 19.58
N GLY A 268 8.43 -2.09 20.51
CA GLY A 268 7.04 -2.56 20.44
C GLY A 268 6.77 -3.62 19.38
N HIS A 269 7.50 -3.52 18.28
CA HIS A 269 7.59 -4.38 17.13
C HIS A 269 9.00 -4.24 16.52
N GLY A 270 9.26 -4.89 15.39
CA GLY A 270 10.56 -4.92 14.71
C GLY A 270 11.25 -6.28 14.79
N PHE A 271 10.86 -7.15 15.72
CA PHE A 271 11.34 -8.53 15.82
C PHE A 271 10.29 -9.53 15.31
N GLN A 272 10.37 -10.79 15.75
CA GLN A 272 9.65 -11.90 15.14
C GLN A 272 8.78 -12.66 16.13
N SER A 273 8.40 -12.05 17.25
CA SER A 273 7.43 -12.70 18.13
C SER A 273 6.08 -12.89 17.41
N PRO A 274 5.29 -13.91 17.77
CA PRO A 274 3.96 -14.12 17.20
C PRO A 274 3.05 -12.89 17.28
N ASN A 275 3.16 -12.09 18.36
CA ASN A 275 2.40 -10.85 18.48
C ASN A 275 2.85 -9.80 17.47
N GLU A 276 4.15 -9.65 17.22
CA GLU A 276 4.67 -8.65 16.27
C GLU A 276 4.38 -9.05 14.82
N THR A 277 4.46 -10.34 14.53
CA THR A 277 4.25 -10.87 13.16
C THR A 277 2.78 -11.13 12.85
N SER A 278 1.88 -11.06 13.83
CA SER A 278 0.45 -11.18 13.61
C SER A 278 -0.06 -10.00 12.77
N SER A 279 -0.83 -10.31 11.75
CA SER A 279 -1.53 -9.35 10.91
C SER A 279 -2.94 -9.88 10.63
N PHE A 280 -3.72 -9.15 9.84
CA PHE A 280 -5.01 -9.62 9.36
C PHE A 280 -5.35 -8.96 8.02
N ILE A 281 -6.27 -9.60 7.32
CA ILE A 281 -6.95 -9.01 6.17
C ILE A 281 -8.46 -9.24 6.36
N MET A 282 -9.24 -8.17 6.33
CA MET A 282 -10.70 -8.25 6.18
C MET A 282 -11.06 -7.77 4.79
N PHE A 283 -11.70 -8.63 4.01
CA PHE A 283 -11.96 -8.39 2.61
C PHE A 283 -13.45 -8.52 2.29
N SER A 284 -14.07 -7.41 1.91
CA SER A 284 -15.42 -7.39 1.38
C SER A 284 -15.38 -7.10 -0.11
N LEU A 285 -15.69 -8.10 -0.93
CA LEU A 285 -15.81 -7.92 -2.37
C LEU A 285 -17.17 -7.31 -2.73
N ALA A 286 -17.13 -6.27 -3.57
CA ALA A 286 -18.30 -5.66 -4.18
C ALA A 286 -19.27 -6.72 -4.77
N GLY A 287 -20.51 -6.74 -4.26
CA GLY A 287 -21.56 -7.62 -4.77
C GLY A 287 -21.38 -9.12 -4.51
N ASN A 288 -20.52 -9.52 -3.56
CA ASN A 288 -20.34 -10.92 -3.16
C ASN A 288 -20.65 -11.16 -1.69
N GLU A 289 -21.92 -11.06 -1.34
CA GLU A 289 -22.43 -11.31 0.01
C GLU A 289 -22.42 -12.80 0.39
N ALA A 290 -22.22 -13.70 -0.58
CA ALA A 290 -22.18 -15.14 -0.34
C ALA A 290 -20.97 -15.59 0.51
N GLN A 291 -19.96 -14.72 0.64
CA GLN A 291 -18.75 -14.97 1.42
C GLN A 291 -18.76 -14.30 2.80
N ALA A 292 -19.88 -13.65 3.17
CA ALA A 292 -20.07 -13.00 4.46
C ALA A 292 -19.82 -13.97 5.63
N GLY A 293 -19.00 -13.53 6.60
CA GLY A 293 -18.67 -14.31 7.80
C GLY A 293 -17.70 -15.46 7.56
N ALA A 294 -17.10 -15.57 6.38
CA ALA A 294 -16.12 -16.62 6.09
C ALA A 294 -14.72 -16.27 6.61
N GLN A 295 -13.88 -17.29 6.68
CA GLN A 295 -12.45 -17.14 6.93
C GLN A 295 -11.64 -17.59 5.71
N ASN A 296 -10.55 -16.89 5.40
CA ASN A 296 -9.53 -17.41 4.49
C ASN A 296 -8.29 -17.86 5.27
N LEU A 297 -7.74 -19.01 4.90
CA LEU A 297 -6.58 -19.61 5.57
C LEU A 297 -5.24 -19.33 4.87
N ALA A 298 -5.25 -18.64 3.72
CA ALA A 298 -4.09 -18.49 2.84
C ALA A 298 -3.80 -17.05 2.38
N TYR A 299 -4.67 -16.07 2.67
CA TYR A 299 -4.40 -14.67 2.36
C TYR A 299 -3.11 -14.17 3.01
N ARG A 300 -2.37 -13.33 2.28
CA ARG A 300 -1.16 -12.66 2.74
C ARG A 300 -1.24 -11.18 2.41
N THR A 301 -0.56 -10.35 3.19
CA THR A 301 -0.54 -8.89 2.99
C THR A 301 -0.03 -8.49 1.60
N VAL A 302 0.89 -9.27 1.03
CA VAL A 302 1.42 -9.07 -0.32
C VAL A 302 0.39 -9.28 -1.44
N ASP A 303 -0.72 -9.98 -1.17
CA ASP A 303 -1.79 -10.25 -2.14
C ASP A 303 -2.67 -9.00 -2.39
N ILE A 304 -2.54 -7.94 -1.58
CA ILE A 304 -3.42 -6.75 -1.61
C ILE A 304 -3.28 -5.97 -2.91
N THR A 305 -2.07 -5.56 -3.30
CA THR A 305 -1.85 -4.81 -4.56
C THR A 305 -2.36 -5.59 -5.78
N PRO A 306 -1.99 -6.87 -5.99
CA PRO A 306 -2.55 -7.69 -7.07
C PRO A 306 -4.09 -7.76 -7.04
N THR A 307 -4.69 -7.82 -5.86
CA THR A 307 -6.16 -7.83 -5.71
C THR A 307 -6.80 -6.51 -6.15
N ILE A 308 -6.22 -5.37 -5.74
CA ILE A 308 -6.72 -4.04 -6.14
C ILE A 308 -6.64 -3.88 -7.68
N LEU A 309 -5.50 -4.23 -8.27
CA LEU A 309 -5.30 -4.13 -9.72
C LEU A 309 -6.25 -5.05 -10.48
N GLN A 310 -6.56 -6.23 -9.93
CA GLN A 310 -7.48 -7.20 -10.53
C GLN A 310 -8.91 -6.67 -10.55
N VAL A 311 -9.36 -6.01 -9.48
CA VAL A 311 -10.69 -5.37 -9.45
C VAL A 311 -10.83 -4.41 -10.62
N PHE A 312 -9.81 -3.61 -10.89
CA PHE A 312 -9.79 -2.68 -12.01
C PHE A 312 -9.43 -3.31 -13.37
N GLY A 313 -9.26 -4.63 -13.46
CA GLY A 313 -8.85 -5.29 -14.71
C GLY A 313 -7.49 -4.83 -15.26
N ILE A 314 -6.60 -4.34 -14.40
CA ILE A 314 -5.24 -3.91 -14.76
C ILE A 314 -4.33 -5.14 -14.90
N PRO A 315 -3.43 -5.20 -15.88
CA PRO A 315 -2.48 -6.31 -16.02
C PRO A 315 -1.60 -6.49 -14.78
N MET A 316 -1.43 -7.74 -14.34
CA MET A 316 -0.49 -8.08 -13.27
C MET A 316 0.94 -8.02 -13.79
N ARG A 317 1.87 -7.53 -12.96
CA ARG A 317 3.29 -7.75 -13.18
C ARG A 317 3.63 -9.24 -13.00
N SER A 318 4.57 -9.75 -13.79
CA SER A 318 5.03 -11.13 -13.71
C SER A 318 5.90 -11.42 -12.49
N ASP A 319 6.39 -10.36 -11.83
CA ASP A 319 7.30 -10.41 -10.70
C ASP A 319 6.67 -10.04 -9.35
N PHE A 320 5.34 -10.00 -9.25
CA PHE A 320 4.66 -9.97 -7.95
C PHE A 320 4.91 -11.25 -7.14
N ASP A 321 4.98 -11.11 -5.82
CA ASP A 321 4.94 -12.26 -4.89
C ASP A 321 3.51 -12.61 -4.46
N GLY A 322 2.64 -11.59 -4.47
CA GLY A 322 1.23 -11.75 -4.19
C GLY A 322 0.44 -12.20 -5.41
N VAL A 323 -0.75 -12.73 -5.15
CA VAL A 323 -1.71 -13.13 -6.18
C VAL A 323 -3.10 -12.54 -5.91
N PRO A 324 -3.92 -12.30 -6.93
CA PRO A 324 -5.25 -11.72 -6.70
C PRO A 324 -6.20 -12.65 -5.94
N MET A 325 -6.74 -12.16 -4.81
CA MET A 325 -7.57 -12.93 -3.87
C MET A 325 -8.86 -13.50 -4.46
N GLN A 326 -9.35 -12.96 -5.58
CA GLN A 326 -10.62 -13.39 -6.19
C GLN A 326 -10.48 -14.34 -7.38
N THR A 327 -9.27 -14.53 -7.92
CA THR A 327 -9.08 -15.40 -9.11
C THR A 327 -8.05 -16.47 -8.89
N ASP A 328 -7.19 -16.33 -7.88
CA ASP A 328 -6.21 -17.37 -7.59
C ASP A 328 -6.89 -18.62 -7.00
N PRO A 329 -6.74 -19.80 -7.62
CA PRO A 329 -7.40 -21.01 -7.14
C PRO A 329 -6.96 -21.46 -5.74
N GLU A 330 -5.71 -21.23 -5.34
CA GLU A 330 -5.23 -21.63 -4.01
C GLU A 330 -5.92 -20.79 -2.93
N LEU A 331 -6.03 -19.48 -3.16
CA LEU A 331 -6.73 -18.58 -2.24
C LEU A 331 -8.23 -18.86 -2.20
N LEU A 332 -8.88 -19.09 -3.35
CA LEU A 332 -10.31 -19.41 -3.42
C LEU A 332 -10.65 -20.74 -2.72
N ASN A 333 -9.79 -21.76 -2.87
CA ASN A 333 -9.97 -23.06 -2.21
C ASN A 333 -9.67 -23.04 -0.70
N SER A 334 -9.10 -21.94 -0.20
CA SER A 334 -8.77 -21.76 1.22
C SER A 334 -9.86 -21.04 2.02
N VAL A 335 -11.01 -20.76 1.40
CA VAL A 335 -12.18 -20.17 2.08
C VAL A 335 -12.92 -21.26 2.85
N VAL A 336 -13.14 -21.00 4.14
CA VAL A 336 -13.90 -21.85 5.05
C VAL A 336 -15.03 -21.06 5.72
N PHE A 337 -16.12 -21.73 6.05
CA PHE A 337 -17.26 -21.14 6.76
C PHE A 337 -17.34 -21.73 8.17
N PRO A 338 -16.66 -21.12 9.15
CA PRO A 338 -16.67 -21.61 10.52
C PRO A 338 -18.06 -21.41 11.17
N VAL A 339 -18.40 -22.30 12.11
CA VAL A 339 -19.63 -22.13 12.93
C VAL A 339 -19.49 -20.94 13.88
N ASP A 340 -18.28 -20.71 14.39
CA ASP A 340 -17.92 -19.57 15.22
C ASP A 340 -16.66 -18.95 14.62
N LEU A 341 -16.84 -17.84 13.88
CA LEU A 341 -15.74 -17.13 13.23
C LEU A 341 -14.71 -16.62 14.24
N LYS A 342 -15.16 -16.08 15.38
CA LYS A 342 -14.27 -15.56 16.43
C LYS A 342 -13.39 -16.67 16.97
N GLN A 343 -13.96 -17.82 17.31
CA GLN A 343 -13.19 -18.97 17.76
C GLN A 343 -12.17 -19.43 16.70
N SER A 344 -12.60 -19.55 15.43
CA SER A 344 -11.74 -20.01 14.34
C SER A 344 -10.58 -19.06 14.05
N LEU A 345 -10.80 -17.74 14.17
CA LEU A 345 -9.75 -16.74 14.07
C LEU A 345 -8.80 -16.76 15.28
N THR A 346 -9.32 -16.92 16.50
CA THR A 346 -8.47 -17.11 17.70
C THR A 346 -7.56 -18.33 17.55
N GLU A 347 -8.10 -19.47 17.09
CA GLU A 347 -7.31 -20.70 16.87
C GLU A 347 -6.22 -20.50 15.78
N ALA A 348 -6.52 -19.71 14.74
CA ALA A 348 -5.52 -19.37 13.72
C ALA A 348 -4.40 -18.48 14.29
N ILE A 349 -4.73 -17.47 15.10
CA ILE A 349 -3.75 -16.60 15.77
C ILE A 349 -2.85 -17.42 16.72
N ASP A 350 -3.45 -18.32 17.51
CA ASP A 350 -2.74 -19.19 18.45
C ASP A 350 -1.78 -20.17 17.75
N SER A 351 -1.93 -20.37 16.45
CA SER A 351 -1.03 -21.22 15.64
C SER A 351 0.27 -20.51 15.23
N PHE A 352 0.36 -19.18 15.36
CA PHE A 352 1.53 -18.42 14.95
C PHE A 352 2.72 -18.70 15.85
N GLY A 353 3.87 -18.95 15.22
CA GLY A 353 5.13 -19.29 15.88
C GLY A 353 6.25 -18.31 15.55
N TYR A 354 7.45 -18.66 15.98
CA TYR A 354 8.67 -17.97 15.56
C TYR A 354 9.17 -18.57 14.23
N PRO A 355 9.88 -17.79 13.39
CA PRO A 355 10.62 -18.36 12.28
C PRO A 355 11.75 -19.28 12.77
N ASN A 356 12.44 -19.94 11.84
CA ASN A 356 13.67 -20.65 12.21
C ASN A 356 14.72 -19.67 12.77
N ILE A 357 15.61 -20.17 13.64
CA ILE A 357 16.61 -19.35 14.35
C ILE A 357 17.51 -18.53 13.42
N GLY A 358 17.80 -19.02 12.20
CA GLY A 358 18.61 -18.29 11.23
C GLY A 358 17.89 -17.05 10.72
N THR A 359 16.63 -17.21 10.32
CA THR A 359 15.74 -16.11 9.91
C THR A 359 15.49 -15.14 11.08
N GLU A 360 15.29 -15.64 12.30
CA GLU A 360 15.08 -14.80 13.48
C GLU A 360 16.29 -13.88 13.77
N ILE A 361 17.50 -14.43 13.80
CA ILE A 361 18.74 -13.66 14.02
C ILE A 361 18.95 -12.66 12.87
N MET A 362 18.75 -13.10 11.63
CA MET A 362 18.90 -12.28 10.44
C MET A 362 17.98 -11.06 10.49
N LEU A 363 16.69 -11.26 10.77
CA LEU A 363 15.70 -10.19 10.84
C LEU A 363 15.92 -9.31 12.07
N GLY A 364 16.34 -9.86 13.20
CA GLY A 364 16.72 -9.08 14.37
C GLY A 364 17.89 -8.14 14.10
N LEU A 365 18.94 -8.60 13.41
CA LEU A 365 20.04 -7.75 12.97
C LEU A 365 19.58 -6.67 11.99
N ARG A 366 18.71 -7.04 11.04
CA ARG A 366 18.15 -6.11 10.06
C ARG A 366 17.32 -5.02 10.73
N ALA A 367 16.47 -5.39 11.69
CA ALA A 367 15.63 -4.45 12.42
C ALA A 367 16.46 -3.49 13.28
N LEU A 368 17.46 -3.99 14.01
CA LEU A 368 18.36 -3.15 14.80
C LEU A 368 19.13 -2.15 13.92
N ALA A 369 19.72 -2.63 12.82
CA ALA A 369 20.51 -1.79 11.93
C ALA A 369 19.65 -0.81 11.13
N GLY A 370 18.54 -1.27 10.55
CA GLY A 370 17.61 -0.46 9.78
C GLY A 370 16.82 0.55 10.63
N GLY A 371 16.50 0.20 11.87
CA GLY A 371 15.83 1.07 12.83
C GLY A 371 16.74 2.12 13.47
N ALA A 372 18.05 1.89 13.55
CA ALA A 372 18.98 2.78 14.27
C ALA A 372 18.95 4.24 13.77
N GLY A 373 18.91 4.45 12.46
CA GLY A 373 18.85 5.79 11.87
C GLY A 373 17.55 6.50 12.24
N TYR A 374 16.42 5.79 12.12
CA TYR A 374 15.11 6.30 12.50
C TYR A 374 15.06 6.63 14.00
N MET A 375 15.63 5.77 14.85
CA MET A 375 15.69 6.02 16.29
C MET A 375 16.48 7.29 16.62
N LEU A 376 17.64 7.46 15.99
CA LEU A 376 18.47 8.66 16.15
C LEU A 376 17.71 9.92 15.67
N GLN A 377 17.07 9.85 14.52
CA GLN A 377 16.29 10.98 13.99
C GLN A 377 15.10 11.33 14.89
N SER A 378 14.23 10.35 15.14
CA SER A 378 12.91 10.56 15.73
C SER A 378 12.95 10.77 17.25
N TYR A 379 13.82 10.05 17.96
CA TYR A 379 13.85 10.07 19.43
C TYR A 379 14.98 10.91 20.02
N VAL A 380 15.98 11.30 19.22
CA VAL A 380 17.10 12.12 19.69
C VAL A 380 17.10 13.49 19.03
N LEU A 381 17.16 13.55 17.69
CA LEU A 381 17.34 14.83 16.99
C LEU A 381 16.05 15.66 16.95
N ASN A 382 14.92 15.08 16.56
CA ASN A 382 13.66 15.81 16.41
C ASN A 382 13.16 16.47 17.72
N PRO A 383 13.21 15.81 18.90
CA PRO A 383 12.82 16.45 20.16
C PRO A 383 13.68 17.67 20.49
N ILE A 384 14.99 17.61 20.21
CA ILE A 384 15.91 18.73 20.42
C ILE A 384 15.61 19.86 19.42
N ASP A 385 15.39 19.52 18.14
CA ASP A 385 15.04 20.49 17.09
C ASP A 385 13.75 21.24 17.42
N ASN A 386 12.71 20.52 17.86
CA ASN A 386 11.43 21.08 18.27
C ASN A 386 11.57 22.00 19.50
N TYR A 387 12.39 21.60 20.48
CA TYR A 387 12.67 22.44 21.63
C TYR A 387 13.40 23.73 21.24
N LEU A 388 14.41 23.64 20.37
CA LEU A 388 15.09 24.82 19.83
C LEU A 388 14.12 25.72 19.06
N GLN A 389 13.23 25.14 18.24
CA GLN A 389 12.19 25.90 17.54
C GLN A 389 11.26 26.65 18.51
N SER A 390 10.91 26.05 19.65
CA SER A 390 10.11 26.72 20.67
C SER A 390 10.80 27.95 21.29
N ILE A 391 12.13 27.97 21.33
CA ILE A 391 12.93 29.12 21.77
C ILE A 391 12.98 30.16 20.65
N ILE A 392 13.24 29.74 19.41
CA ILE A 392 13.28 30.62 18.22
C ILE A 392 11.97 31.42 18.13
N ASN A 393 10.83 30.74 18.26
CA ASN A 393 9.49 31.32 18.19
C ASN A 393 9.19 32.39 19.26
N GLN A 394 9.98 32.47 20.33
CA GLN A 394 9.81 33.50 21.37
C GLN A 394 10.45 34.85 21.00
N ASP A 395 11.19 34.92 19.88
CA ASP A 395 11.85 36.13 19.36
C ASP A 395 12.65 36.92 20.41
N ILE A 396 13.42 36.19 21.23
CA ILE A 396 14.22 36.78 22.30
C ILE A 396 15.55 37.24 21.72
N PHE A 397 15.83 38.55 21.80
CA PHE A 397 17.06 39.16 21.28
C PHE A 397 18.32 38.37 21.69
N LEU A 398 19.15 38.03 20.68
CA LEU A 398 20.33 37.16 20.75
C LEU A 398 20.08 35.68 21.09
N ILE A 399 19.12 35.36 21.95
CA ILE A 399 18.82 33.97 22.33
C ILE A 399 18.21 33.20 21.16
N SER A 400 17.24 33.79 20.44
CA SER A 400 16.65 33.15 19.26
C SER A 400 17.70 32.93 18.17
N GLY A 401 18.61 33.89 17.92
CA GLY A 401 19.70 33.73 16.94
C GLY A 401 20.73 32.65 17.33
N LEU A 402 21.01 32.47 18.63
CA LEU A 402 21.84 31.34 19.09
C LEU A 402 21.11 30.00 18.93
N ALA A 403 19.80 29.96 19.20
CA ALA A 403 18.98 28.78 18.98
C ALA A 403 18.90 28.40 17.49
N GLU A 404 18.77 29.38 16.58
CA GLU A 404 18.86 29.18 15.13
C GLU A 404 20.22 28.58 14.72
N GLY A 405 21.33 29.11 15.24
CA GLY A 405 22.66 28.56 14.96
C GLY A 405 22.85 27.13 15.47
N ALA A 406 22.33 26.83 16.67
CA ALA A 406 22.34 25.48 17.23
C ALA A 406 21.45 24.52 16.42
N GLN A 407 20.28 24.97 15.98
CA GLN A 407 19.36 24.20 15.15
C GLN A 407 19.98 23.90 13.78
N TRP A 408 20.64 24.88 13.16
CA TRP A 408 21.40 24.68 11.94
C TRP A 408 22.51 23.63 12.11
N ALA A 409 23.28 23.70 13.20
CA ALA A 409 24.33 22.72 13.48
C ALA A 409 23.77 21.32 13.74
N LEU A 410 22.66 21.22 14.49
CA LEU A 410 21.95 19.97 14.77
C LEU A 410 21.45 19.33 13.47
N ARG A 411 20.77 20.09 12.61
CA ARG A 411 20.27 19.61 11.32
C ARG A 411 21.40 19.18 10.39
N THR A 412 22.52 19.91 10.38
CA THR A 412 23.66 19.60 9.50
C THR A 412 24.42 18.37 9.97
N VAL A 413 24.97 18.41 11.20
CA VAL A 413 25.83 17.33 11.71
C VAL A 413 25.00 16.12 12.12
N GLY A 414 23.86 16.35 12.79
CA GLY A 414 22.92 15.29 13.16
C GLY A 414 22.30 14.64 11.93
N GLY A 415 21.94 15.42 10.90
CA GLY A 415 21.45 14.89 9.62
C GLY A 415 22.45 13.93 8.98
N VAL A 416 23.72 14.35 8.83
CA VAL A 416 24.78 13.48 8.29
C VAL A 416 24.96 12.21 9.13
N ALA A 417 24.86 12.30 10.45
CA ALA A 417 24.94 11.12 11.31
C ALA A 417 23.77 10.16 11.08
N VAL A 418 22.53 10.67 10.93
CA VAL A 418 21.37 9.86 10.56
C VAL A 418 21.57 9.19 9.22
N ASP A 419 22.02 9.92 8.21
CA ASP A 419 22.25 9.39 6.86
C ASP A 419 23.26 8.24 6.90
N VAL A 420 24.42 8.43 7.54
CA VAL A 420 25.44 7.37 7.67
C VAL A 420 24.90 6.13 8.38
N VAL A 421 24.14 6.30 9.47
CA VAL A 421 23.55 5.17 10.20
C VAL A 421 22.48 4.48 9.34
N ALA A 422 21.67 5.23 8.61
CA ALA A 422 20.68 4.68 7.69
C ALA A 422 21.34 3.91 6.54
N GLU A 423 22.44 4.40 5.96
CA GLU A 423 23.22 3.68 4.94
C GLU A 423 23.78 2.36 5.47
N LEU A 424 24.35 2.36 6.68
CA LEU A 424 24.82 1.14 7.33
C LEU A 424 23.67 0.15 7.55
N GLY A 425 22.50 0.66 7.97
CA GLY A 425 21.27 -0.11 8.08
C GLY A 425 20.89 -0.80 6.77
N ARG A 426 21.00 -0.08 5.65
CA ARG A 426 20.74 -0.65 4.31
C ARG A 426 21.80 -1.65 3.86
N ALA A 427 23.07 -1.41 4.14
CA ALA A 427 24.12 -2.38 3.87
C ALA A 427 23.88 -3.70 4.63
N VAL A 428 23.51 -3.62 5.91
CA VAL A 428 23.08 -4.80 6.68
C VAL A 428 21.81 -5.41 6.08
N GLY A 429 20.83 -4.58 5.69
CA GLY A 429 19.64 -5.01 4.97
C GLY A 429 19.95 -5.89 3.77
N TYR A 430 20.80 -5.41 2.87
CA TYR A 430 21.23 -6.15 1.68
C TYR A 430 21.97 -7.44 2.04
N LEU A 431 22.92 -7.39 2.98
CA LEU A 431 23.67 -8.57 3.43
C LEU A 431 22.78 -9.61 4.14
N THR A 432 21.63 -9.19 4.65
CA THR A 432 20.64 -10.04 5.29
C THR A 432 19.54 -10.48 4.31
N GLY A 433 19.56 -10.04 3.05
CA GLY A 433 18.64 -10.51 2.01
C GLY A 433 17.59 -9.51 1.54
N ALA A 434 17.56 -8.26 2.04
CA ALA A 434 16.61 -7.25 1.57
C ALA A 434 17.07 -6.65 0.22
N GLY A 435 16.17 -6.56 -0.75
CA GLY A 435 16.43 -5.97 -2.07
C GLY A 435 17.49 -6.71 -2.90
N VAL A 436 17.66 -8.01 -2.67
CA VAL A 436 18.61 -8.86 -3.40
C VAL A 436 18.01 -9.45 -4.68
N ILE A 437 16.68 -9.40 -4.82
CA ILE A 437 15.96 -9.86 -6.00
C ILE A 437 15.59 -8.65 -6.86
N ALA A 438 16.14 -8.59 -8.06
CA ALA A 438 15.81 -7.55 -9.05
C ALA A 438 14.46 -7.85 -9.74
N PRO A 439 13.76 -6.82 -10.26
CA PRO A 439 12.53 -7.02 -11.02
C PRO A 439 12.81 -7.74 -12.34
N ASN A 440 11.84 -8.55 -12.78
CA ASN A 440 11.85 -9.17 -14.11
C ASN A 440 11.17 -8.26 -15.13
N ASP A 441 10.09 -7.58 -14.71
CA ASP A 441 9.41 -6.61 -15.55
C ASP A 441 10.10 -5.25 -15.41
N ALA A 442 10.22 -4.52 -16.52
CA ALA A 442 10.81 -3.19 -16.47
C ALA A 442 10.04 -2.26 -15.50
N PRO A 443 10.70 -1.26 -14.91
CA PRO A 443 10.01 -0.12 -14.32
C PRO A 443 9.02 0.50 -15.31
N LEU A 444 8.00 1.18 -14.79
CA LEU A 444 7.09 1.94 -15.65
C LEU A 444 7.86 2.98 -16.46
N PRO A 445 7.49 3.21 -17.73
CA PRO A 445 8.15 4.21 -18.55
C PRO A 445 7.97 5.61 -17.95
N LEU A 446 8.87 6.53 -18.27
CA LEU A 446 8.70 7.91 -17.83
C LEU A 446 7.50 8.56 -18.55
N PRO A 447 6.73 9.44 -17.89
CA PRO A 447 5.61 10.15 -18.50
C PRO A 447 6.03 10.87 -19.78
N GLY A 448 5.23 10.74 -20.84
CA GLY A 448 5.51 11.35 -22.14
C GLY A 448 6.59 10.62 -22.98
N GLY A 449 7.19 9.54 -22.47
CA GLY A 449 7.96 8.60 -23.26
C GLY A 449 7.01 7.73 -24.07
N ALA A 450 6.91 7.96 -25.39
CA ALA A 450 6.20 7.02 -26.25
C ALA A 450 6.89 5.67 -26.22
N GLU A 451 6.19 4.59 -25.85
CA GLU A 451 6.63 3.24 -26.19
C GLU A 451 6.64 3.13 -27.71
N PHE A 452 7.83 3.19 -28.31
CA PHE A 452 7.97 2.91 -29.73
C PHE A 452 7.80 1.39 -29.94
N THR A 453 6.57 0.96 -30.20
CA THR A 453 6.21 -0.42 -30.51
C THR A 453 6.46 -0.79 -31.98
N GLY A 454 6.99 0.14 -32.78
CA GLY A 454 7.42 -0.12 -34.15
C GLY A 454 8.74 -0.91 -34.17
N SER A 455 8.81 -1.96 -34.97
CA SER A 455 10.09 -2.62 -35.23
C SER A 455 11.09 -1.61 -35.81
N LEU A 456 12.36 -1.74 -35.47
CA LEU A 456 13.45 -0.92 -36.04
C LEU A 456 13.44 -0.96 -37.58
N GLU A 457 12.91 -2.05 -38.16
CA GLU A 457 12.69 -2.23 -39.59
C GLU A 457 11.64 -1.28 -40.18
N ALA A 458 10.59 -0.93 -39.43
CA ALA A 458 9.61 0.07 -39.86
C ALA A 458 10.21 1.49 -39.91
N LEU A 459 11.18 1.79 -39.05
CA LEU A 459 11.90 3.07 -39.06
C LEU A 459 12.90 3.18 -40.24
N LEU A 460 13.41 2.04 -40.72
CA LEU A 460 14.37 1.95 -41.81
C LEU A 460 13.72 1.75 -43.19
N ALA A 461 12.46 1.34 -43.24
CA ALA A 461 11.74 1.12 -44.50
C ALA A 461 11.43 2.42 -45.28
N ASP A 462 11.34 3.56 -44.59
CA ASP A 462 10.96 4.85 -45.18
C ASP A 462 12.13 5.79 -45.52
N HIS A 463 13.37 5.31 -45.36
CA HIS A 463 14.57 6.06 -45.73
C HIS A 463 15.34 5.34 -46.84
N ALA A 464 14.77 5.36 -48.04
CA ALA A 464 15.56 5.29 -49.26
C ALA A 464 16.43 6.56 -49.37
N VAL A 465 17.54 6.59 -48.63
CA VAL A 465 18.57 7.61 -48.81
C VAL A 465 19.23 7.33 -50.16
N VAL A 466 18.81 8.07 -51.17
CA VAL A 466 19.58 8.24 -52.40
C VAL A 466 20.91 8.87 -52.00
N ALA A 467 21.99 8.09 -52.10
CA ALA A 467 23.34 8.59 -51.88
C ALA A 467 23.63 9.73 -52.87
N PRO A 468 24.08 10.91 -52.42
CA PRO A 468 24.58 11.93 -53.32
C PRO A 468 25.93 11.50 -53.87
N ASP A 469 26.09 11.64 -55.18
CA ASP A 469 27.32 11.45 -55.93
C ASP A 469 28.39 12.45 -55.43
N LEU A 470 29.43 11.94 -54.75
CA LEU A 470 30.55 12.76 -54.28
C LEU A 470 31.68 12.74 -55.33
N ALA A 471 31.51 13.59 -56.34
CA ALA A 471 32.60 14.08 -57.16
C ALA A 471 32.63 15.61 -57.08
N ASP A 472 33.33 16.16 -56.09
CA ASP A 472 34.39 17.13 -56.36
C ASP A 472 35.16 17.51 -55.09
N SER A 473 36.44 17.70 -55.33
CA SER A 473 37.54 18.03 -54.43
C SER A 473 37.41 19.42 -53.79
N ASP A 474 37.65 19.51 -52.47
CA ASP A 474 38.67 20.38 -51.85
C ASP A 474 38.45 20.47 -50.34
N LEU A 475 39.26 19.75 -49.57
CA LEU A 475 39.39 19.96 -48.12
C LEU A 475 40.88 20.23 -47.80
N PRO A 476 41.20 21.32 -47.08
CA PRO A 476 42.58 21.59 -46.68
C PRO A 476 43.01 20.63 -45.56
N GLN A 477 44.21 20.07 -45.71
CA GLN A 477 44.86 19.24 -44.69
C GLN A 477 45.16 20.06 -43.44
N LEU A 478 44.71 19.57 -42.28
CA LEU A 478 45.09 20.07 -40.96
C LEU A 478 46.50 19.57 -40.62
N ASP A 479 47.41 20.53 -40.38
CA ASP A 479 48.76 20.32 -39.89
C ASP A 479 48.74 19.98 -38.39
N VAL A 480 49.36 18.87 -38.01
CA VAL A 480 49.27 18.25 -36.67
C VAL A 480 50.37 18.76 -35.73
N ASP A 481 51.27 19.63 -36.19
CA ASP A 481 52.42 20.10 -35.39
C ASP A 481 52.15 21.34 -34.50
N THR A 482 50.93 21.86 -34.43
CA THR A 482 50.61 23.06 -33.60
C THR A 482 49.98 22.80 -32.22
N LEU A 483 49.91 21.56 -31.73
CA LEU A 483 49.24 21.25 -30.45
C LEU A 483 50.15 20.71 -29.33
N VAL A 484 51.47 20.92 -29.42
CA VAL A 484 52.37 20.75 -28.27
C VAL A 484 53.31 21.95 -28.16
N GLY A 485 52.86 22.94 -27.39
CA GLY A 485 53.65 24.06 -26.87
C GLY A 485 53.17 24.41 -25.48
#